data_AF-A0A9D6FAJ1-F1
#
_entry.id   AF-A0A9D6FAJ1-F1
#
_cell.length_a   1.000
_cell.length_b   1.000
_cell.length_c   1.000
_cell.angle_alpha   90.00
_cell.angle_beta   90.00
_cell.angle_gamma   90.00
#
_symmetry.space_group_name_H-M   'P 1'
#
loop_
_entity.id
_entity.type
_entity.pdbx_description
1 polymer ?
#
loop_
_entity_poly.entity_id
_entity_poly.type
_entity_poly.pdbx_seq_one_letter_code
_entity_poly.pdbx_strand_id
1 'polypeptide(L)'
;FGPGVDRALELYTNPDRELLAVLQLFRRSNRIIFRYEIEEGPLAYEGTYRGRPIRIYNDTVIAFGKDGKEIFRTKVEEPLHVRPAQHQNSI
;
A
#
# COMPACT_ATOMS: atom_id res chain seq x y z
N PHE A 1 23.58 -4.43 -1.18
CA PHE A 1 22.53 -4.53 -0.15
C PHE A 1 23.16 -5.06 1.13
N GLY A 2 22.90 -4.43 2.29
CA GLY A 2 23.48 -4.82 3.58
C GLY A 2 22.70 -5.97 4.29
N PRO A 3 23.09 -6.34 5.52
CA PRO A 3 22.58 -7.52 6.22
C PRO A 3 21.07 -7.51 6.59
N GLY A 4 20.35 -6.40 6.38
CA GLY A 4 18.90 -6.30 6.65
C GLY A 4 17.99 -6.44 5.43
N VAL A 5 18.55 -6.76 4.26
CA VAL A 5 17.81 -6.65 3.00
C VAL A 5 16.78 -7.74 2.80
N ASP A 6 17.06 -8.98 3.21
CA ASP A 6 16.07 -10.06 3.08
C ASP A 6 14.82 -9.76 3.90
N ARG A 7 15.00 -9.20 5.10
CA ARG A 7 13.91 -8.75 5.96
C ARG A 7 13.10 -7.61 5.32
N ALA A 8 13.78 -6.63 4.74
CA ALA A 8 13.11 -5.53 4.04
C ALA A 8 12.35 -6.04 2.81
N LEU A 9 12.96 -6.92 2.01
CA LEU A 9 12.33 -7.53 0.85
C LEU A 9 11.06 -8.27 1.25
N GLU A 10 11.08 -9.03 2.35
CA GLU A 10 9.89 -9.71 2.86
C GLU A 10 8.76 -8.72 3.20
N LEU A 11 9.06 -7.67 3.97
CA LEU A 11 8.06 -6.68 4.40
C LEU A 11 7.48 -5.89 3.22
N TYR A 12 8.32 -5.44 2.30
CA TYR A 12 7.88 -4.63 1.16
C TYR A 12 7.28 -5.46 0.01
N THR A 13 7.53 -6.77 -0.04
CA THR A 13 6.92 -7.67 -1.04
C THR A 13 5.47 -7.99 -0.70
N ASN A 14 5.14 -8.05 0.59
CA ASN A 14 3.79 -8.32 1.07
C ASN A 14 3.51 -7.47 2.32
N PRO A 15 3.32 -6.16 2.13
CA PRO A 15 3.08 -5.25 3.25
C PRO A 15 1.81 -5.65 3.99
N ASP A 16 1.80 -5.45 5.30
CA ASP A 16 0.56 -5.51 6.06
C ASP A 16 -0.33 -4.30 5.73
N ARG A 17 -1.55 -4.31 6.26
CA ARG A 17 -2.56 -3.27 5.99
C ARG A 17 -2.07 -1.86 6.33
N GLU A 18 -1.38 -1.70 7.46
CA GLU A 18 -0.87 -0.41 7.92
C GLU A 18 0.31 0.06 7.08
N LEU A 19 1.29 -0.80 6.81
CA LEU A 19 2.42 -0.47 5.95
C LEU A 19 1.93 -0.10 4.55
N LEU A 20 0.97 -0.84 4.00
CA LEU A 20 0.38 -0.53 2.71
C LEU A 20 -0.28 0.85 2.69
N ALA A 21 -1.01 1.21 3.75
CA ALA A 21 -1.58 2.54 3.94
C ALA A 21 -0.50 3.63 4.03
N VAL A 22 0.55 3.43 4.83
CA VAL A 22 1.67 4.37 4.97
C VAL A 22 2.38 4.58 3.64
N LEU A 23 2.54 3.54 2.82
CA LEU A 23 3.15 3.63 1.49
C LEU A 23 2.38 4.59 0.57
N GLN A 24 1.06 4.72 0.74
CA GLN A 24 0.25 5.66 -0.04
C GLN A 24 0.53 7.14 0.26
N LEU A 25 1.18 7.46 1.39
CA LEU A 25 1.54 8.84 1.74
C LEU A 25 2.74 9.35 0.94
N PHE A 26 3.59 8.44 0.44
CA PHE A 26 4.83 8.81 -0.23
C PHE A 26 4.56 9.62 -1.50
N ARG A 27 5.31 10.72 -1.65
CA ARG A 27 5.26 11.64 -2.81
C ARG A 27 3.89 12.28 -3.07
N ARG A 28 2.92 12.21 -2.15
CA ARG A 28 1.62 12.89 -2.27
C ARG A 28 1.69 14.38 -1.97
N SER A 29 2.63 14.80 -1.14
CA SER A 29 2.84 16.20 -0.76
C SER A 29 4.31 16.51 -0.49
N ASN A 30 4.70 17.77 -0.67
CA ASN A 30 6.01 18.30 -0.27
C ASN A 30 6.03 18.79 1.19
N ARG A 31 4.90 18.70 1.91
CA ARG A 31 4.78 19.12 3.31
C ARG A 31 5.16 17.96 4.24
N ILE A 32 5.77 18.29 5.38
CA ILE A 32 6.07 17.31 6.43
C ILE A 32 4.77 16.81 7.06
N ILE A 33 4.60 15.49 7.09
CA ILE A 33 3.51 14.80 7.78
C ILE A 33 3.98 14.52 9.21
N PHE A 34 3.28 15.05 10.20
CA PHE A 34 3.62 14.87 11.62
C PHE A 34 2.86 13.70 12.26
N ARG A 35 1.71 13.34 11.69
CA ARG A 35 0.82 12.29 12.16
C ARG A 35 -0.03 11.81 10.99
N TYR A 36 -0.45 10.56 11.03
CA TYR A 36 -1.45 10.03 10.11
C TYR A 36 -2.53 9.26 10.89
N GLU A 37 -3.69 9.11 10.27
CA GLU A 37 -4.75 8.20 10.72
C GLU A 37 -5.17 7.31 9.54
N ILE A 38 -5.69 6.13 9.88
CA ILE A 38 -6.26 5.19 8.93
C ILE A 38 -7.72 5.00 9.30
N GLU A 39 -8.61 5.39 8.39
CA GLU A 39 -10.02 5.01 8.43
C GLU A 39 -10.18 3.68 7.71
N GLU A 40 -10.55 2.65 8.46
CA GLU A 40 -10.74 1.29 7.93
C GLU A 40 -11.88 1.24 6.91
N GLY A 41 -11.56 0.78 5.71
CA GLY A 41 -12.50 0.57 4.62
C GLY A 41 -12.92 -0.89 4.44
N PRO A 42 -13.90 -1.15 3.55
CA PRO A 42 -14.31 -2.50 3.22
C PRO A 42 -13.21 -3.28 2.49
N LEU A 43 -13.30 -4.61 2.52
CA LEU A 43 -12.46 -5.50 1.72
C LEU A 43 -12.65 -5.14 0.24
N ALA A 44 -11.55 -4.78 -0.42
CA ALA A 44 -11.52 -4.43 -1.84
C ALA A 44 -11.15 -5.64 -2.70
N TYR A 45 -10.23 -6.49 -2.20
CA TYR A 45 -9.74 -7.65 -2.92
C TYR A 45 -9.26 -8.74 -1.97
N GLU A 46 -9.53 -9.99 -2.33
CA GLU A 46 -8.97 -11.18 -1.69
C GLU A 46 -8.48 -12.14 -2.78
N GLY A 47 -7.27 -12.67 -2.61
CA GLY A 47 -6.69 -13.57 -3.60
C GLY A 47 -5.32 -14.08 -3.22
N THR A 48 -4.57 -14.57 -4.21
CA THR A 48 -3.22 -15.09 -4.01
C THR A 48 -2.22 -14.26 -4.80
N TYR A 49 -1.21 -13.70 -4.13
CA TYR A 49 -0.10 -12.98 -4.75
C TYR A 49 1.21 -13.69 -4.42
N ARG A 50 1.97 -14.10 -5.44
CA ARG A 50 3.24 -14.83 -5.30
C ARG A 50 3.14 -16.06 -4.37
N GLY A 51 2.02 -16.78 -4.45
CA GLY A 51 1.77 -17.99 -3.64
C GLY A 51 1.36 -17.72 -2.19
N ARG A 52 1.16 -16.47 -1.78
CA ARG A 52 0.66 -16.09 -0.45
C ARG A 52 -0.74 -15.50 -0.56
N PRO A 53 -1.67 -15.81 0.37
CA PRO A 53 -2.97 -15.17 0.41
C PRO A 53 -2.82 -13.70 0.80
N ILE A 54 -3.51 -12.82 0.10
CA ILE A 54 -3.53 -11.38 0.36
C ILE A 54 -4.97 -10.88 0.50
N ARG A 55 -5.15 -9.88 1.36
CA ARG A 55 -6.41 -9.16 1.55
C ARG A 55 -6.11 -7.67 1.51
N ILE A 56 -6.72 -6.97 0.55
CA ILE A 56 -6.54 -5.54 0.35
C ILE A 56 -7.85 -4.86 0.76
N TYR A 57 -7.74 -3.79 1.54
CA TYR A 57 -8.86 -3.02 2.06
C TYR A 57 -8.85 -1.62 1.42
N ASN A 58 -10.04 -1.08 1.14
CA ASN A 58 -10.20 0.27 0.59
C ASN A 58 -10.10 1.34 1.69
N ASP A 59 -9.00 1.29 2.45
CA ASP A 59 -8.75 2.18 3.59
C ASP A 59 -8.52 3.61 3.11
N THR A 60 -8.85 4.57 3.97
CA THR A 60 -8.55 5.98 3.74
C THR A 60 -7.49 6.42 4.72
N VAL A 61 -6.36 6.90 4.17
CA VAL A 61 -5.22 7.39 4.96
C VAL A 61 -5.26 8.90 4.96
N ILE A 62 -5.22 9.49 6.15
CA ILE A 62 -5.34 10.94 6.37
C ILE A 62 -4.02 11.43 6.95
N ALA A 63 -3.41 12.44 6.31
CA ALA A 63 -2.15 13.03 6.72
C ALA A 63 -2.38 14.36 7.45
N PHE A 64 -1.71 14.55 8.58
CA PHE A 64 -1.83 15.75 9.42
C PHE A 64 -0.52 16.53 9.52
N GLY A 65 -0.65 17.86 9.55
CA GLY A 65 0.45 18.80 9.81
C GLY A 65 0.70 18.99 11.30
N LYS A 66 1.68 19.85 11.61
CA LYS A 66 2.11 20.14 12.99
C LYS A 66 0.99 20.70 13.88
N ASP A 67 0.07 21.47 13.29
CA ASP A 67 -1.08 22.07 13.96
C ASP A 67 -2.27 21.09 14.09
N GLY A 68 -2.09 19.83 13.71
CA GLY A 68 -3.14 18.83 13.70
C GLY A 68 -4.15 19.00 12.57
N LYS A 69 -3.93 19.94 11.64
CA LYS A 69 -4.81 20.10 10.47
C LYS A 69 -4.50 19.06 9.41
N GLU A 70 -5.55 18.59 8.75
CA GLU A 70 -5.43 17.73 7.59
C GLU A 70 -4.66 18.45 6.47
N ILE A 71 -3.68 17.75 5.91
CA ILE A 71 -2.95 18.18 4.72
C ILE A 71 -3.64 17.59 3.49
N PHE A 72 -3.91 16.28 3.52
CA PHE A 72 -4.63 15.55 2.48
C PHE A 72 -5.15 14.21 3.04
N ARG A 73 -6.06 13.59 2.30
CA ARG A 73 -6.47 12.20 2.48
C ARG A 73 -6.40 11.44 1.16
N THR A 74 -6.13 10.14 1.21
CA THR A 74 -6.05 9.27 0.02
C THR A 74 -6.59 7.89 0.32
N LYS A 75 -7.15 7.24 -0.70
CA LYS A 75 -7.51 5.82 -0.61
C LYS A 75 -6.32 4.93 -0.88
N VAL A 76 -6.34 3.73 -0.29
CA VAL A 76 -5.46 2.62 -0.68
C VAL A 76 -5.98 2.06 -2.00
N GLU A 77 -5.49 2.62 -3.10
CA GLU A 77 -5.77 2.16 -4.46
C GLU A 77 -4.64 1.24 -4.93
N GLU A 78 -4.82 -0.08 -4.80
CA GLU A 78 -4.00 -1.06 -5.52
C GLU A 78 -4.83 -1.73 -6.62
N PRO A 79 -4.90 -1.14 -7.83
CA PRO A 79 -5.49 -1.85 -8.96
C PRO A 79 -4.59 -3.03 -9.34
N LEU A 80 -5.08 -4.24 -9.13
CA LEU A 80 -4.41 -5.47 -9.59
C LEU A 80 -4.47 -5.51 -11.12
N HIS A 81 -3.39 -5.09 -11.77
CA HIS A 81 -3.23 -5.20 -13.22
C HIS A 81 -2.95 -6.66 -13.58
N VAL A 82 -4.03 -7.44 -13.76
CA VAL A 82 -3.92 -8.79 -14.32
C VAL A 82 -3.66 -8.64 -15.81
N ARG A 83 -2.48 -9.09 -16.26
CA ARG A 83 -2.19 -9.13 -17.70
C ARG A 83 -3.18 -10.10 -18.36
N PRO A 84 -3.88 -9.70 -19.43
CA PRO A 84 -4.72 -10.63 -20.19
C PRO A 84 -3.85 -11.75 -20.75
N ALA A 85 -4.39 -12.97 -20.79
CA ALA A 85 -3.67 -14.20 -21.18
C ALA A 85 -3.25 -14.26 -22.67
N GLN A 86 -3.41 -13.16 -23.41
CA GLN A 86 -3.35 -13.12 -24.88
C GLN A 86 -1.94 -13.31 -25.45
N HIS A 87 -0.89 -13.17 -24.63
CA HIS A 87 0.51 -13.37 -25.02
C HIS A 87 1.26 -14.33 -24.08
N GLN A 88 0.64 -15.46 -23.72
CA GLN A 88 1.45 -16.58 -23.24
C GLN A 88 2.28 -17.09 -24.43
N ASN A 89 3.56 -16.73 -24.47
CA ASN A 89 4.49 -17.38 -25.40
C ASN A 89 4.55 -18.86 -25.01
N SER A 90 3.97 -19.70 -25.85
CA SER A 90 4.25 -21.13 -25.89
C SER A 90 5.73 -21.30 -26.27
N ILE A 91 6.52 -21.85 -25.34
CA ILE A 91 7.83 -22.46 -25.62
C ILE A 91 7.63 -23.96 -25.68
#